data_AF-A0A7M7GTD2-F1
#
_entry.id   AF-A0A7M7GTD2-F1
#
_cell.length_a   1.000
_cell.length_b   1.000
_cell.length_c   1.000
_cell.angle_alpha   90.00
_cell.angle_beta   90.00
_cell.angle_gamma   90.00
#
_symmetry.space_group_name_H-M   'P 1'
#
loop_
_entity.id
_entity.type
_entity.pdbx_description
1 polymer ?
#
loop_
_entity_poly.entity_id
_entity_poly.type
_entity_poly.pdbx_seq_one_letter_code
_entity_poly.pdbx_strand_id
1 'polypeptide(L)'
;MASLELQDRKLEEYEMQLFNFHSRSVYATLKYIVNERIHCTIKKMCETIEKAYKLNSEDLAVLKTNQKHLEKAYCKGAIPHLTNIKTIVKKCIAVPSNVLLEEDKCQRIQYNDTEFKNINQKLEDLQQRAKRATILNSILKEELQFLEQFPVTEENINKMCHVTKNIVQNPDVIEKMYQLVEDYNQFSTNFKTTSITTKMKYNTIDNLKCKEFDVNNL
;
A
#
# COMPACT_ATOMS: atom_id res chain seq x y z
N MET A 1 35.98 25.15 -4.87
CA MET A 1 36.19 23.99 -5.78
C MET A 1 35.28 22.82 -5.45
N ALA A 2 35.21 22.34 -4.20
CA ALA A 2 34.36 21.19 -3.81
C ALA A 2 32.86 21.32 -4.16
N SER A 3 32.28 22.52 -4.05
CA SER A 3 30.86 22.75 -4.35
C SER A 3 30.50 22.64 -5.85
N LEU A 4 31.40 23.06 -6.74
CA LEU A 4 31.20 22.99 -8.20
C LEU A 4 31.31 21.55 -8.71
N GLU A 5 32.26 20.79 -8.17
CA GLU A 5 32.41 19.38 -8.53
C GLU A 5 31.21 18.54 -8.05
N LEU A 6 30.66 18.84 -6.87
CA LEU A 6 29.44 18.21 -6.39
C LEU A 6 28.25 18.50 -7.30
N GLN A 7 28.13 19.73 -7.79
CA GLN A 7 27.05 20.12 -8.70
C GLN A 7 27.18 19.43 -10.06
N ASP A 8 28.39 19.36 -10.61
CA ASP A 8 28.63 18.61 -11.85
C ASP A 8 28.32 17.12 -11.68
N ARG A 9 28.61 16.51 -10.53
CA ARG A 9 28.24 15.10 -10.26
C ARG A 9 26.73 14.88 -10.21
N LYS A 10 25.97 15.80 -9.60
CA LYS A 10 24.49 15.73 -9.59
C LYS A 10 23.90 15.81 -10.99
N LEU A 11 24.47 16.65 -11.85
CA LEU A 11 24.05 16.72 -13.25
C LEU A 11 24.39 15.42 -14.00
N GLU A 12 25.57 14.86 -13.77
CA GLU A 12 25.99 13.58 -14.35
C GLU A 12 25.09 12.41 -13.90
N GLU A 13 24.62 12.41 -12.66
CA GLU A 13 23.63 11.43 -12.17
C GLU A 13 22.31 11.54 -12.94
N TYR A 14 21.85 12.77 -13.20
CA TYR A 14 20.62 13.02 -13.98
C TYR A 14 20.77 12.62 -15.45
N GLU A 15 21.92 12.92 -16.06
CA GLU A 15 22.27 12.43 -17.40
C GLU A 15 22.26 10.89 -17.46
N MET A 16 22.78 10.24 -16.42
CA MET A 16 22.85 8.79 -16.34
C MET A 16 21.47 8.14 -16.20
N GLN A 17 20.52 8.78 -15.52
CA GLN A 17 19.13 8.30 -15.46
C GLN A 17 18.47 8.30 -16.86
N LEU A 18 18.69 9.35 -17.65
CA LEU A 18 18.10 9.45 -19.00
C LEU A 18 18.82 8.58 -20.03
N PHE A 19 20.15 8.63 -20.07
CA PHE A 19 20.94 8.04 -21.15
C PHE A 19 21.66 6.74 -20.79
N ASN A 20 21.68 6.33 -19.51
CA ASN A 20 22.52 5.25 -18.97
C ASN A 20 24.03 5.49 -19.10
N PHE A 21 24.44 6.69 -19.50
CA PHE A 21 25.82 7.16 -19.52
C PHE A 21 25.84 8.66 -19.28
N HIS A 22 26.97 9.18 -18.84
CA HIS A 22 27.15 10.62 -18.58
C HIS A 22 28.15 11.24 -19.57
N SER A 23 28.05 12.55 -19.75
CA SER A 23 28.82 13.34 -20.73
C SER A 23 30.35 13.17 -20.59
N ARG A 24 30.85 13.03 -19.35
CA ARG A 24 32.27 12.79 -19.06
C ARG A 24 32.76 11.45 -19.57
N SER A 25 31.96 10.38 -19.48
CA SER A 25 32.30 9.07 -20.01
C SER A 25 32.40 9.11 -21.54
N VAL A 26 31.45 9.76 -22.21
CA VAL A 26 31.50 9.94 -23.67
C VAL A 26 32.74 10.72 -24.10
N TYR A 27 33.06 11.81 -23.41
CA TYR A 27 34.27 12.57 -23.68
C TYR A 27 35.56 11.75 -23.47
N ALA A 28 35.63 10.96 -22.39
CA ALA A 28 36.77 10.10 -22.12
C ALA A 28 36.99 9.06 -23.24
N THR A 29 35.91 8.43 -23.70
CA THR A 29 35.94 7.47 -24.82
C THR A 29 36.37 8.14 -26.12
N LEU A 30 35.85 9.33 -26.44
CA LEU A 30 36.27 10.08 -27.63
C LEU A 30 37.75 10.45 -27.57
N LYS A 31 38.23 10.95 -26.42
CA LYS A 31 39.65 11.26 -26.21
C LYS A 31 40.53 10.03 -26.40
N TYR A 32 40.11 8.88 -25.87
CA TYR A 32 40.81 7.61 -26.07
C TYR A 32 40.88 7.23 -27.55
N ILE A 33 39.76 7.25 -28.26
CA ILE A 33 39.70 6.91 -29.71
C ILE A 33 40.64 7.81 -30.53
N VAL A 34 40.66 9.12 -30.25
CA VAL A 34 41.55 10.06 -30.97
C VAL A 34 43.02 9.75 -30.70
N ASN A 35 43.39 9.52 -29.43
CA ASN A 35 44.76 9.20 -29.07
C ASN A 35 45.22 7.87 -29.69
N GLU A 36 44.37 6.84 -29.64
CA GLU A 36 44.63 5.54 -30.27
C GLU A 36 44.79 5.68 -31.79
N ARG A 37 43.96 6.49 -32.45
CA ARG A 37 44.10 6.76 -33.88
C ARG A 37 45.42 7.43 -34.22
N ILE A 38 45.86 8.41 -33.41
CA ILE A 38 47.16 9.08 -33.59
C ILE A 38 48.28 8.05 -33.45
N HIS A 39 48.27 7.26 -32.37
CA HIS A 39 49.28 6.24 -32.11
C HIS A 39 49.35 5.18 -33.22
N CYS A 40 48.20 4.59 -33.60
CA CYS A 40 48.14 3.59 -34.68
C CYS A 40 48.64 4.15 -36.02
N THR A 41 48.30 5.40 -36.36
CA THR A 41 48.71 6.01 -37.64
C THR A 41 50.21 6.25 -37.66
N ILE A 42 50.76 6.81 -36.59
CA ILE A 42 52.21 7.06 -36.48
C ILE A 42 52.99 5.74 -36.46
N LYS A 43 52.50 4.73 -35.73
CA LYS A 43 53.08 3.39 -35.71
C LYS A 43 53.12 2.76 -37.11
N LYS A 44 51.99 2.78 -37.84
CA LYS A 44 51.93 2.28 -39.23
C LYS A 44 52.88 3.03 -40.16
N MET A 45 53.04 4.34 -39.97
CA MET A 45 53.98 5.15 -40.75
C MET A 45 55.42 4.70 -40.49
N CYS A 46 55.81 4.53 -39.23
CA CYS A 46 57.14 4.03 -38.85
C CYS A 46 57.39 2.60 -39.36
N GLU A 47 56.44 1.68 -39.21
CA GLU A 47 56.53 0.31 -39.74
C GLU A 47 56.70 0.29 -41.27
N THR A 48 56.07 1.22 -41.98
CA THR A 48 56.19 1.34 -43.44
C THR A 48 57.58 1.83 -43.84
N ILE A 49 58.11 2.83 -43.12
CA ILE A 49 59.48 3.36 -43.33
C ILE A 49 60.51 2.26 -43.06
N GLU A 50 60.35 1.51 -41.97
CA GLU A 50 61.24 0.39 -41.61
C GLU A 50 61.29 -0.67 -42.71
N LYS A 51 60.12 -1.07 -43.24
CA LYS A 51 60.02 -2.05 -44.33
C LYS A 51 60.57 -1.55 -45.66
N ALA A 52 60.36 -0.28 -46.00
CA ALA A 52 60.76 0.29 -47.28
C ALA A 52 62.27 0.51 -47.40
N TYR A 53 62.93 0.94 -46.32
CA TYR A 53 64.32 1.40 -46.35
C TYR A 53 65.33 0.43 -45.73
N LYS A 54 64.91 -0.72 -45.15
CA LYS A 54 65.78 -1.72 -44.50
C LYS A 54 66.84 -1.06 -43.59
N LEU A 55 66.35 -0.32 -42.61
CA LEU A 55 67.16 0.55 -41.73
C LEU A 55 68.16 -0.23 -40.87
N ASN A 56 69.31 0.39 -40.60
CA ASN A 56 70.32 -0.13 -39.67
C ASN A 56 69.87 0.07 -38.21
N SER A 57 70.56 -0.57 -37.26
CA SER A 57 70.23 -0.52 -35.82
C SER A 57 70.18 0.92 -35.26
N GLU A 58 71.12 1.78 -35.64
CA GLU A 58 71.15 3.20 -35.21
C GLU A 58 69.97 4.00 -35.79
N ASP A 59 69.67 3.84 -37.07
CA ASP A 59 68.56 4.52 -37.74
C ASP A 59 67.20 4.09 -37.15
N LEU A 60 67.09 2.83 -36.72
CA LEU A 60 65.91 2.29 -36.06
C LEU A 60 65.71 2.90 -34.66
N ALA A 61 66.79 3.17 -33.92
CA ALA A 61 66.74 3.89 -32.66
C ALA A 61 66.31 5.35 -32.84
N VAL A 62 66.81 6.03 -33.88
CA VAL A 62 66.39 7.39 -34.24
C VAL A 62 64.91 7.42 -34.64
N LEU A 63 64.46 6.46 -35.47
CA LEU A 63 63.06 6.35 -35.89
C LEU A 63 62.11 6.18 -34.70
N LYS A 64 62.45 5.31 -33.73
CA LYS A 64 61.67 5.12 -32.50
C LYS A 64 61.62 6.38 -31.63
N THR A 65 62.71 7.14 -31.59
CA THR A 65 62.77 8.40 -30.84
C THR A 65 61.89 9.47 -31.49
N ASN A 66 61.94 9.55 -32.83
CA ASN A 66 61.11 10.44 -33.63
C ASN A 66 59.62 10.05 -33.54
N GLN A 67 59.31 8.75 -33.51
CA GLN A 67 57.95 8.24 -33.32
C GLN A 67 57.34 8.82 -32.03
N LYS A 68 58.05 8.69 -30.90
CA LYS A 68 57.58 9.21 -29.59
C LYS A 68 57.44 10.73 -29.60
N HIS A 69 58.35 11.45 -30.25
CA HIS A 69 58.24 12.91 -30.39
C HIS A 69 57.02 13.31 -31.21
N LEU A 70 56.76 12.61 -32.31
CA LEU A 70 55.64 12.86 -33.20
C LEU A 70 54.31 12.59 -32.49
N GLU A 71 54.20 11.46 -31.79
CA GLU A 71 53.02 11.13 -30.97
C GLU A 71 52.74 12.22 -29.93
N LYS A 72 53.77 12.65 -29.20
CA LYS A 72 53.63 13.72 -28.20
C LYS A 72 53.22 15.05 -28.82
N ALA A 73 53.75 15.41 -29.99
CA ALA A 73 53.42 16.64 -30.69
C ALA A 73 51.96 16.64 -31.17
N TYR A 74 51.51 15.56 -31.82
CA TYR A 74 50.13 15.43 -32.30
C TYR A 74 49.12 15.35 -31.16
N CYS A 75 49.41 14.57 -30.10
CA CYS A 75 48.55 14.52 -28.92
C CYS A 75 48.41 15.89 -28.25
N LYS A 76 49.50 16.68 -28.17
CA LYS A 76 49.44 18.07 -27.67
C LYS A 76 48.62 18.98 -28.58
N GLY A 77 48.80 18.88 -29.90
CA GLY A 77 48.03 19.63 -30.89
C GLY A 77 46.54 19.32 -30.86
N ALA A 78 46.15 18.10 -30.49
CA ALA A 78 44.76 17.68 -30.37
C ALA A 78 44.03 18.23 -29.13
N ILE A 79 44.74 18.61 -28.06
CA ILE A 79 44.15 19.11 -26.80
C ILE A 79 43.12 20.24 -26.97
N PRO A 80 43.40 21.34 -27.72
CA PRO A 80 42.43 22.42 -27.90
C PRO A 80 41.15 21.93 -28.60
N HIS A 81 41.28 21.08 -29.62
CA HIS A 81 40.15 20.52 -30.33
C HIS A 81 39.33 19.57 -29.44
N LEU A 82 40.00 18.72 -28.65
CA LEU A 82 39.35 17.87 -27.65
C LEU A 82 38.60 18.69 -26.60
N THR A 83 39.14 19.84 -26.20
CA THR A 83 38.47 20.75 -25.24
C THR A 83 37.20 21.36 -25.84
N ASN A 84 37.22 21.71 -27.12
CA ASN A 84 36.01 22.15 -27.82
C ASN A 84 34.97 21.03 -27.92
N ILE A 85 35.40 19.82 -28.29
CA ILE A 85 34.53 18.63 -28.33
C ILE A 85 33.90 18.38 -26.96
N LYS A 86 34.65 18.49 -25.86
CA LYS A 86 34.10 18.36 -24.49
C LYS A 86 32.93 19.29 -24.26
N THR A 87 33.04 20.54 -24.72
CA THR A 87 31.99 21.56 -24.57
C THR A 87 30.75 21.21 -25.40
N ILE A 88 30.94 20.72 -26.62
CA ILE A 88 29.84 20.30 -27.50
C ILE A 88 29.15 19.05 -26.92
N VAL A 89 29.91 18.06 -26.47
CA VAL A 89 29.40 16.84 -25.83
C VAL A 89 28.56 17.20 -24.61
N LYS A 90 29.03 18.12 -23.76
CA LYS A 90 28.25 18.63 -22.63
C LYS A 90 26.93 19.26 -23.09
N LYS A 91 26.93 20.05 -24.18
CA LYS A 91 25.68 20.65 -24.70
C LYS A 91 24.69 19.63 -25.26
N CYS A 92 25.16 18.54 -25.86
CA CYS A 92 24.29 17.54 -26.47
C CYS A 92 23.72 16.54 -25.46
N ILE A 93 24.49 16.20 -24.42
CA ILE A 93 24.14 15.15 -23.47
C ILE A 93 23.57 15.73 -22.17
N ALA A 94 23.88 16.99 -21.82
CA ALA A 94 23.36 17.56 -20.59
C ALA A 94 21.85 17.68 -20.61
N VAL A 95 21.23 17.21 -19.53
CA VAL A 95 19.83 17.47 -19.24
C VAL A 95 19.72 18.91 -18.71
N PRO A 96 18.93 19.80 -19.35
CA PRO A 96 18.77 21.15 -18.86
C PRO A 96 18.15 21.18 -17.46
N SER A 97 18.63 22.06 -16.58
CA SER A 97 18.15 22.13 -15.19
C SER A 97 16.69 22.56 -15.05
N ASN A 98 16.09 23.09 -16.10
CA ASN A 98 14.68 23.45 -16.17
C ASN A 98 13.79 22.31 -16.68
N VAL A 99 14.37 21.17 -17.07
CA VAL A 99 13.65 20.00 -17.56
C VAL A 99 13.62 18.95 -16.47
N LEU A 100 12.41 18.49 -16.15
CA LEU A 100 12.16 17.36 -15.27
C LEU A 100 11.94 16.13 -16.15
N LEU A 101 12.62 15.03 -15.84
CA LEU A 101 12.45 13.75 -16.53
C LEU A 101 11.04 13.18 -16.28
N GLU A 102 10.61 12.28 -17.17
CA GLU A 102 9.29 11.66 -17.11
C GLU A 102 9.12 10.83 -15.83
N GLU A 103 10.20 10.16 -15.41
CA GLU A 103 10.29 9.35 -14.21
C GLU A 103 10.04 10.19 -12.93
N ASP A 104 10.44 11.46 -12.96
CA ASP A 104 10.33 12.37 -11.81
C ASP A 104 9.10 13.26 -11.87
N LYS A 105 8.16 13.04 -12.79
CA LYS A 105 6.92 13.85 -12.87
C LYS A 105 6.15 13.94 -11.56
N CYS A 106 6.19 12.89 -10.73
CA CYS A 106 5.61 12.87 -9.39
C CYS A 106 6.29 13.86 -8.43
N GLN A 107 7.57 14.18 -8.65
CA GLN A 107 8.31 15.20 -7.89
C GLN A 107 8.05 16.63 -8.37
N ARG A 108 7.23 16.83 -9.42
CA ARG A 108 6.85 18.18 -9.86
C ARG A 108 6.14 18.97 -8.77
N ILE A 109 5.33 18.28 -7.97
CA ILE A 109 4.70 18.81 -6.78
C ILE A 109 5.33 18.08 -5.60
N GLN A 110 6.26 18.76 -4.93
CA GLN A 110 6.93 18.20 -3.76
C GLN A 110 6.09 18.48 -2.53
N TYR A 111 5.74 17.42 -1.80
CA TYR A 111 5.15 17.54 -0.48
C TYR A 111 6.26 17.68 0.54
N ASN A 112 6.11 18.62 1.45
CA ASN A 112 7.01 18.66 2.60
C ASN A 112 6.65 17.54 3.59
N ASP A 113 7.58 17.20 4.50
CA ASP A 113 7.38 16.11 5.45
C ASP A 113 6.15 16.31 6.34
N THR A 114 5.81 17.56 6.67
CA THR A 114 4.65 17.90 7.49
C THR A 114 3.32 17.71 6.75
N GLU A 115 3.29 18.06 5.47
CA GLU A 115 2.15 17.84 4.57
C GLU A 115 1.94 16.36 4.34
N PHE A 116 3.02 15.60 4.09
CA PHE A 116 2.95 14.16 3.93
C PHE A 116 2.39 13.48 5.18
N LYS A 117 2.88 13.88 6.37
CA LYS A 117 2.37 13.36 7.65
C LYS A 117 0.90 13.71 7.87
N ASN A 118 0.49 14.94 7.53
CA ASN A 118 -0.90 15.38 7.65
C ASN A 118 -1.83 14.60 6.69
N ILE A 119 -1.38 14.33 5.46
CA ILE A 119 -2.13 13.51 4.50
C ILE A 119 -2.31 12.09 5.04
N ASN A 120 -1.26 11.47 5.59
CA ASN A 120 -1.35 10.13 6.18
C ASN A 120 -2.30 10.10 7.37
N GLN A 121 -2.25 11.09 8.26
CA GLN A 121 -3.15 11.16 9.40
C GLN A 121 -4.62 11.31 8.95
N LYS A 122 -4.89 12.18 7.97
CA LYS A 122 -6.23 12.31 7.37
C LYS A 122 -6.70 11.01 6.74
N LEU A 123 -5.81 10.28 6.08
CA LEU A 123 -6.13 8.99 5.48
C LEU A 123 -6.53 7.97 6.55
N GLU A 124 -5.78 7.88 7.65
CA GLU A 124 -6.10 6.99 8.77
C GLU A 124 -7.46 7.34 9.41
N ASP A 125 -7.71 8.63 9.66
CA ASP A 125 -8.97 9.11 10.23
C ASP A 125 -10.16 8.78 9.31
N LEU A 126 -10.01 8.99 8.00
CA LEU A 126 -11.03 8.65 7.00
C LEU A 126 -11.27 7.14 6.92
N GLN A 127 -10.22 6.33 6.98
CA GLN A 127 -10.35 4.86 7.01
C GLN A 127 -11.08 4.38 8.26
N GLN A 128 -10.76 4.93 9.44
CA GLN A 128 -11.48 4.60 10.66
C GLN A 128 -12.95 5.01 10.59
N ARG A 129 -13.23 6.22 10.07
CA ARG A 129 -14.59 6.70 9.89
C ARG A 129 -15.37 5.82 8.92
N ALA A 130 -14.75 5.40 7.81
CA ALA A 130 -15.37 4.49 6.85
C ALA A 130 -15.71 3.14 7.51
N LYS A 131 -14.80 2.55 8.29
CA LYS A 131 -15.06 1.31 9.04
C LYS A 131 -16.26 1.45 9.98
N ARG A 132 -16.31 2.53 10.78
CA ARG A 132 -17.44 2.80 11.70
C ARG A 132 -18.75 2.97 10.94
N ALA A 133 -18.74 3.69 9.82
CA ALA A 133 -19.91 3.88 8.98
C ALA A 133 -20.40 2.54 8.39
N THR A 134 -19.50 1.66 7.96
CA THR A 134 -19.86 0.32 7.47
C THR A 134 -20.53 -0.52 8.54
N ILE A 135 -19.98 -0.54 9.77
CA ILE A 135 -20.58 -1.26 10.90
C ILE A 135 -21.97 -0.72 11.23
N LEU A 136 -22.11 0.61 11.31
CA LEU A 136 -23.40 1.24 11.55
C LEU A 136 -24.41 0.87 10.46
N ASN A 137 -24.00 0.92 9.20
CA ASN A 137 -24.87 0.58 8.07
C ASN A 137 -25.28 -0.90 8.08
N SER A 138 -24.43 -1.83 8.54
CA SER A 138 -24.83 -3.22 8.72
C SER A 138 -25.87 -3.38 9.83
N ILE A 139 -25.70 -2.71 10.97
CA ILE A 139 -26.65 -2.76 12.09
C ILE A 139 -28.01 -2.19 11.66
N LEU A 140 -28.01 -1.03 10.99
CA LEU A 140 -29.25 -0.42 10.51
C LEU A 140 -30.00 -1.31 9.49
N LYS A 141 -29.26 -2.06 8.67
CA LYS A 141 -29.89 -3.04 7.75
C LYS A 141 -30.51 -4.22 8.50
N GLU A 142 -29.84 -4.70 9.54
CA GLU A 142 -30.37 -5.77 10.40
C GLU A 142 -31.62 -5.29 11.15
N GLU A 143 -31.61 -4.08 11.71
CA GLU A 143 -32.79 -3.47 12.35
C GLU A 143 -33.95 -3.31 11.37
N LEU A 144 -33.67 -2.86 10.15
CA LEU A 144 -34.68 -2.73 9.11
C LEU A 144 -35.27 -4.08 8.73
N GLN A 145 -34.44 -5.12 8.59
CA GLN A 145 -34.90 -6.48 8.32
C GLN A 145 -35.76 -7.03 9.47
N PHE A 146 -35.42 -6.73 10.73
CA PHE A 146 -36.24 -7.09 11.88
C PHE A 146 -37.62 -6.40 11.85
N LEU A 147 -37.66 -5.10 11.53
CA LEU A 147 -38.91 -4.35 11.39
C LEU A 147 -39.77 -4.85 10.22
N GLU A 148 -39.15 -5.28 9.12
CA GLU A 148 -39.85 -5.92 8.00
C GLU A 148 -40.43 -7.28 8.36
N GLN A 149 -39.72 -8.08 9.17
CA GLN A 149 -40.21 -9.40 9.64
C GLN A 149 -41.31 -9.27 10.69
N PHE A 150 -41.23 -8.27 11.57
CA PHE A 150 -42.22 -8.00 12.61
C PHE A 150 -42.85 -6.62 12.39
N PRO A 151 -43.68 -6.44 11.35
CA PRO A 151 -44.31 -5.17 11.08
C PRO A 151 -45.23 -4.83 12.25
N VAL A 152 -44.90 -3.75 12.96
CA VAL A 152 -45.77 -3.19 14.00
C VAL A 152 -46.93 -2.52 13.28
N THR A 153 -48.01 -3.27 13.07
CA THR A 153 -49.24 -2.73 12.48
C THR A 153 -50.04 -1.97 13.54
N GLU A 154 -50.83 -1.00 13.07
CA GLU A 154 -51.77 -0.26 13.91
C GLU A 154 -52.74 -1.21 14.65
N GLU A 155 -53.09 -2.34 14.03
CA GLU A 155 -53.91 -3.37 14.66
C GLU A 155 -53.20 -4.07 15.84
N ASN A 156 -51.90 -4.33 15.75
CA ASN A 156 -51.11 -4.88 16.85
C ASN A 156 -51.03 -3.91 18.03
N ILE A 157 -50.84 -2.62 17.73
CA ILE A 157 -50.83 -1.55 18.74
C ILE A 157 -52.21 -1.42 19.39
N ASN A 158 -53.29 -1.41 18.60
CA ASN A 158 -54.66 -1.31 19.10
C ASN A 158 -55.04 -2.53 19.96
N LYS A 159 -54.64 -3.75 19.57
CA LYS A 159 -54.81 -4.96 20.39
C LYS A 159 -54.06 -4.84 21.72
N MET A 160 -52.81 -4.39 21.70
CA MET A 160 -52.02 -4.18 22.92
C MET A 160 -52.66 -3.11 23.82
N CYS A 161 -53.03 -1.95 23.28
CA CYS A 161 -53.71 -0.89 24.03
C CYS A 161 -55.05 -1.36 24.59
N HIS A 162 -55.81 -2.18 23.87
CA HIS A 162 -57.06 -2.75 24.34
C HIS A 162 -56.83 -3.76 25.48
N VAL A 163 -55.80 -4.61 25.40
CA VAL A 163 -55.40 -5.51 26.49
C VAL A 163 -54.98 -4.72 27.73
N THR A 164 -54.12 -3.72 27.58
CA THR A 164 -53.71 -2.85 28.69
C THR A 164 -54.89 -2.10 29.28
N LYS A 165 -55.80 -1.58 28.45
CA LYS A 165 -57.01 -0.89 28.91
C LYS A 165 -57.96 -1.82 29.64
N ASN A 166 -58.13 -3.06 29.19
CA ASN A 166 -58.94 -4.07 29.86
C ASN A 166 -58.34 -4.50 31.21
N ILE A 167 -57.02 -4.62 31.29
CA ILE A 167 -56.29 -4.89 32.55
C ILE A 167 -56.50 -3.73 33.54
N VAL A 168 -56.39 -2.48 33.07
CA VAL A 168 -56.62 -1.28 33.89
C VAL A 168 -58.08 -1.12 34.30
N GLN A 169 -59.03 -1.52 33.45
CA GLN A 169 -60.48 -1.42 33.72
C GLN A 169 -61.04 -2.56 34.57
N ASN A 170 -60.34 -3.69 34.68
CA ASN A 170 -60.70 -4.82 35.55
C ASN A 170 -59.59 -5.16 36.56
N PRO A 171 -59.30 -4.28 37.53
CA PRO A 171 -58.30 -4.53 38.57
C PRO A 171 -58.63 -5.75 39.45
N ASP A 172 -59.93 -6.08 39.56
CA ASP A 172 -60.45 -7.23 40.31
C ASP A 172 -60.00 -8.58 39.72
N VAL A 173 -59.69 -8.63 38.41
CA VAL A 173 -59.14 -9.84 37.75
C VAL A 173 -57.66 -10.02 38.10
N ILE A 174 -56.92 -8.93 38.24
CA ILE A 174 -55.51 -8.95 38.66
C ILE A 174 -55.43 -9.40 40.11
N GLU A 175 -56.28 -8.85 40.98
CA GLU A 175 -56.37 -9.22 42.39
C GLU A 175 -56.76 -10.70 42.57
N LYS A 176 -57.73 -11.19 41.78
CA LYS A 176 -58.09 -12.62 41.74
C LYS A 176 -56.99 -13.51 41.16
N MET A 177 -56.20 -13.03 40.20
CA MET A 177 -55.02 -13.76 39.71
C MET A 177 -53.93 -13.85 40.77
N TYR A 178 -53.65 -12.76 41.50
CA TYR A 178 -52.71 -12.78 42.61
C TYR A 178 -53.19 -13.68 43.75
N GLN A 179 -54.48 -13.63 44.10
CA GLN A 179 -55.10 -14.57 45.05
C GLN A 179 -55.02 -16.01 44.57
N LEU A 180 -55.28 -16.30 43.29
CA LEU A 180 -55.16 -17.65 42.74
C LEU A 180 -53.72 -18.18 42.79
N VAL A 181 -52.72 -17.31 42.58
CA VAL A 181 -51.30 -17.65 42.70
C VAL A 181 -50.90 -17.87 44.16
N GLU A 182 -51.41 -17.06 45.10
CA GLU A 182 -51.23 -17.28 46.53
C GLU A 182 -51.90 -18.59 46.98
N ASP A 183 -53.15 -18.81 46.60
CA ASP A 183 -53.92 -20.02 46.88
C ASP A 183 -53.19 -21.25 46.33
N TYR A 184 -52.72 -21.21 45.08
CA TYR A 184 -51.93 -22.29 44.49
C TYR A 184 -50.64 -22.54 45.25
N ASN A 185 -49.90 -21.50 45.62
CA ASN A 185 -48.67 -21.64 46.39
C ASN A 185 -48.94 -22.24 47.77
N GLN A 186 -50.00 -21.80 48.45
CA GLN A 186 -50.43 -22.31 49.75
C GLN A 186 -50.87 -23.78 49.66
N PHE A 187 -51.60 -24.14 48.60
CA PHE A 187 -52.01 -25.51 48.28
C PHE A 187 -50.80 -26.41 47.96
N SER A 188 -49.82 -25.89 47.22
CA SER A 188 -48.56 -26.56 46.89
C SER A 188 -47.71 -26.84 48.15
N THR A 189 -47.64 -25.87 49.07
CA THR A 189 -46.94 -26.07 50.35
C THR A 189 -47.63 -27.10 51.24
N ASN A 190 -48.98 -27.13 51.26
CA ASN A 190 -49.75 -28.12 52.01
C ASN A 190 -49.59 -29.55 51.46
N PHE A 191 -49.41 -29.69 50.14
CA PHE A 191 -49.11 -30.98 49.51
C PHE A 191 -47.67 -31.47 49.69
N LYS A 192 -46.71 -30.55 49.91
CA LYS A 192 -45.29 -30.91 50.17
C LYS A 192 -45.04 -31.44 51.59
N THR A 193 -46.00 -31.34 52.52
CA THR A 193 -45.89 -31.84 53.90
C THR A 193 -46.51 -33.22 54.13
N THR A 194 -47.14 -33.84 53.15
CA THR A 194 -47.72 -35.18 53.32
C THR A 194 -46.71 -36.24 52.88
N SER A 195 -46.06 -36.90 53.83
CA SER A 195 -45.26 -38.10 53.58
C SER A 195 -46.11 -39.15 52.85
N ILE A 196 -45.73 -39.47 51.62
CA ILE A 196 -46.36 -40.51 50.80
C ILE A 196 -46.19 -41.85 51.52
N THR A 197 -47.26 -42.36 52.12
CA THR A 197 -47.30 -43.73 52.63
C THR A 197 -47.68 -44.68 51.50
N THR A 198 -47.07 -45.87 51.51
CA THR A 198 -47.16 -46.95 50.51
C THR A 198 -48.58 -47.44 50.17
N LYS A 199 -49.62 -46.95 50.85
CA LYS A 199 -51.03 -47.32 50.65
C LYS A 199 -51.74 -46.53 49.55
N MET A 200 -51.23 -45.37 49.12
CA MET A 200 -51.81 -44.59 48.02
C MET A 200 -51.35 -45.01 46.61
N LYS A 201 -50.33 -45.88 46.52
CA LYS A 201 -49.76 -46.33 45.24
C LYS A 201 -50.67 -47.28 44.43
N TYR A 202 -51.75 -47.79 45.05
CA TYR A 202 -52.60 -48.85 44.49
C TYR A 202 -54.09 -48.49 44.37
N ASN A 203 -54.47 -47.22 44.59
CA ASN A 203 -55.84 -46.78 44.29
C ASN A 203 -55.89 -46.16 42.90
N THR A 204 -56.11 -47.01 41.91
CA THR A 204 -56.49 -46.62 40.54
C THR A 204 -57.87 -45.94 40.62
N ILE A 205 -57.93 -44.64 40.31
CA ILE A 205 -59.20 -43.99 39.98
C ILE A 205 -59.37 -44.11 38.47
N ASP A 206 -60.22 -45.06 38.08
CA ASP A 206 -60.48 -45.58 36.73
C ASP A 206 -61.13 -44.59 35.73
N ASN A 207 -61.05 -43.27 35.90
CA ASN A 207 -61.83 -42.34 35.06
C ASN A 207 -61.15 -41.04 34.62
N LEU A 208 -59.81 -40.98 34.57
CA LEU A 208 -59.11 -39.87 33.93
C LEU A 208 -58.44 -40.32 32.63
N LYS A 209 -59.16 -40.18 31.51
CA LYS A 209 -58.54 -40.12 30.17
C LYS A 209 -57.87 -38.76 29.99
N CYS A 210 -56.70 -38.58 30.59
CA CYS A 210 -55.81 -37.49 30.22
C CYS A 210 -55.12 -37.87 28.91
N LYS A 211 -55.35 -37.10 27.84
CA LYS A 211 -54.49 -37.14 26.66
C LYS A 211 -53.09 -36.68 27.09
N GLU A 212 -52.09 -37.51 26.86
CA GLU A 212 -50.69 -37.13 26.99
C GLU A 212 -50.41 -35.95 26.04
N PHE A 213 -50.04 -34.80 26.62
CA PHE A 213 -49.46 -33.70 25.88
C PHE A 213 -47.96 -33.96 25.79
N ASP A 214 -47.47 -34.26 24.59
CA ASP A 214 -46.05 -34.40 24.31
C ASP A 214 -45.41 -33.00 24.24
N VAL A 215 -44.49 -32.72 25.16
CA VAL A 215 -43.83 -31.42 25.33
C VAL A 215 -42.71 -31.22 24.29
N ASN A 216 -42.53 -32.16 23.36
CA ASN A 216 -41.48 -32.10 22.34
C ASN A 216 -41.90 -31.43 21.01
N ASN A 217 -43.03 -30.72 20.99
CA ASN A 217 -43.45 -29.90 19.84
C ASN A 217 -43.80 -28.47 20.24
N LEU A 218 -42.81 -27.76 20.81
CA LEU A 218 -42.73 -26.30 20.70
C LEU A 218 -41.26 -25.87 20.48
#